data_AF-A0A1Y4UDP0-F1
#
_entry.id   AF-A0A1Y4UDP0-F1
#
_cell.length_a   1.000
_cell.length_b   1.000
_cell.length_c   1.000
_cell.angle_alpha   90.00
_cell.angle_beta   90.00
_cell.angle_gamma   90.00
#
_symmetry.space_group_name_H-M   'P 1'
#
loop_
_entity.id
_entity.type
_entity.pdbx_description
1 polymer ?
#
loop_
_entity_poly.entity_id
_entity_poly.type
_entity_poly.pdbx_seq_one_letter_code
_entity_poly.pdbx_strand_id
1 'polypeptide(L)'
;MNTGKEQKILLIIIVIILILTGGYLWKQQQNLVKVISVVLPNDYKDTQQDWIEGIKTCSSDLDFQVNFFFEENEEELNKRLDIENSQNISALITSNDCNINSKDLFAEGYNLAFNIAQKSRPVKLEKNDNEFKIGISLYNKDDTFINTLSTEIENSLKKVANDNNVRLLLDVEDAKGDKYEQNRHIEYFMEQKCDVIAVNIIDTWNASKVINRGKEERIPVIFFNREPSDEDISLWNDVYYVGTDGIELGKMQGEILTEAFLKNNSEIDKNKDGILQYILVEGEEGHSDSVRRTDAMLKKIDNNFTTEQISLVSADWKRDVAKEEFSKVDINKIQNSEAVVCNNDDMALGVLDAMKEMGIKDFPAILGVNGDNEVIDNIEKGYILGTISQNIKGQADIIADLSFKLWKKEYINEEQKIYISGEKHIKLY
;
A
#
# COMPACT_ATOMS: atom_id res chain seq x y z
N MET A 1 -16.18 -48.53 -39.97
CA MET A 1 -16.95 -48.82 -38.73
C MET A 1 -16.07 -48.51 -37.52
N ASN A 2 -16.05 -47.24 -37.09
CA ASN A 2 -15.79 -46.81 -35.70
C ASN A 2 -16.05 -45.29 -35.48
N THR A 3 -16.70 -44.62 -36.44
CA THR A 3 -16.88 -43.16 -36.47
C THR A 3 -17.67 -42.63 -35.28
N GLY A 4 -18.72 -43.34 -34.86
CA GLY A 4 -19.52 -42.93 -33.70
C GLY A 4 -18.82 -43.09 -32.34
N LYS A 5 -17.74 -43.90 -32.24
CA LYS A 5 -17.00 -44.11 -30.99
C LYS A 5 -15.87 -43.10 -30.87
N GLU A 6 -15.18 -42.82 -31.96
CA GLU A 6 -14.14 -41.77 -32.06
C GLU A 6 -14.74 -40.37 -31.90
N GLN A 7 -15.91 -40.11 -32.50
CA GLN A 7 -16.64 -38.85 -32.31
C GLN A 7 -17.11 -38.65 -30.86
N LYS A 8 -17.56 -39.71 -30.17
CA LYS A 8 -17.93 -39.65 -28.75
C LYS A 8 -16.72 -39.42 -27.83
N ILE A 9 -15.57 -40.01 -28.17
CA ILE A 9 -14.32 -39.81 -27.41
C ILE A 9 -13.83 -38.37 -27.58
N LEU A 10 -13.81 -37.84 -28.81
CA LEU A 10 -13.42 -36.45 -29.09
C LEU A 10 -14.32 -35.44 -28.35
N LEU A 11 -15.61 -35.72 -28.25
CA LEU A 11 -16.57 -34.88 -27.54
C LEU A 11 -16.37 -34.91 -26.01
N ILE A 12 -16.11 -36.09 -25.43
CA ILE A 12 -15.75 -36.23 -24.01
C ILE A 12 -14.47 -35.45 -23.70
N ILE A 13 -13.52 -35.44 -24.63
CA ILE A 13 -12.27 -34.69 -24.51
C ILE A 13 -12.53 -33.18 -24.59
N ILE A 14 -13.39 -32.71 -25.50
CA ILE A 14 -13.78 -31.29 -25.58
C ILE A 14 -14.48 -30.87 -24.28
N VAL A 15 -15.35 -31.69 -23.72
CA VAL A 15 -16.03 -31.42 -22.43
C VAL A 15 -15.04 -31.39 -21.27
N ILE A 16 -14.11 -32.35 -21.21
CA ILE A 16 -13.06 -32.38 -20.18
C ILE A 16 -12.14 -31.15 -20.30
N ILE A 17 -11.78 -30.75 -21.53
CA ILE A 17 -11.00 -29.54 -21.78
C ILE A 17 -11.82 -28.31 -21.39
N LEU A 18 -13.10 -28.20 -21.72
CA LEU A 18 -13.95 -27.07 -21.32
C LEU A 18 -14.13 -26.98 -19.80
N ILE A 19 -14.28 -28.10 -19.10
CA ILE A 19 -14.39 -28.15 -17.63
C ILE A 19 -13.05 -27.84 -16.97
N LEU A 20 -11.94 -28.36 -17.49
CA LEU A 20 -10.61 -28.10 -16.94
C LEU A 20 -10.12 -26.69 -17.25
N THR A 21 -10.35 -26.17 -18.46
CA THR A 21 -9.94 -24.82 -18.87
C THR A 21 -10.89 -23.78 -18.28
N GLY A 22 -12.19 -24.04 -18.31
CA GLY A 22 -13.20 -23.22 -17.64
C GLY A 22 -13.00 -23.21 -16.12
N GLY A 23 -12.81 -24.37 -15.48
CA GLY A 23 -12.53 -24.48 -14.05
C GLY A 23 -11.17 -23.90 -13.64
N TYR A 24 -10.13 -24.04 -14.45
CA TYR A 24 -8.82 -23.44 -14.21
C TYR A 24 -8.85 -21.92 -14.38
N LEU A 25 -9.48 -21.41 -15.44
CA LEU A 25 -9.68 -19.97 -15.66
C LEU A 25 -10.62 -19.37 -14.60
N TRP A 26 -11.68 -20.07 -14.21
CA TRP A 26 -12.59 -19.68 -13.13
C TRP A 26 -11.87 -19.60 -11.78
N LYS A 27 -11.03 -20.59 -11.45
CA LYS A 27 -10.25 -20.63 -10.21
C LYS A 27 -9.08 -19.60 -10.18
N GLN A 28 -8.53 -19.23 -11.33
CA GLN A 28 -7.45 -18.23 -11.45
C GLN A 28 -7.95 -16.79 -11.71
N GLN A 29 -9.15 -16.62 -12.27
CA GLN A 29 -9.68 -15.32 -12.73
C GLN A 29 -10.99 -14.88 -12.07
N GLN A 30 -11.36 -15.44 -10.91
CA GLN A 30 -12.44 -14.96 -10.03
C GLN A 30 -13.72 -14.49 -10.79
N ASN A 31 -14.46 -15.42 -11.38
CA ASN A 31 -15.80 -15.19 -11.95
C ASN A 31 -15.90 -14.24 -13.17
N LEU A 32 -14.80 -13.90 -13.85
CA LEU A 32 -14.82 -13.03 -15.03
C LEU A 32 -15.30 -13.70 -16.33
N VAL A 33 -15.24 -15.03 -16.43
CA VAL A 33 -15.74 -15.77 -17.60
C VAL A 33 -17.17 -16.21 -17.33
N LYS A 34 -18.15 -15.43 -17.82
CA LYS A 34 -19.59 -15.76 -17.68
C LYS A 34 -20.17 -16.48 -18.89
N VAL A 35 -19.50 -16.44 -20.05
CA VAL A 35 -19.97 -17.07 -21.30
C VAL A 35 -18.79 -17.67 -22.05
N ILE A 36 -18.92 -18.92 -22.53
CA ILE A 36 -17.96 -19.61 -23.39
C ILE A 36 -18.66 -19.98 -24.70
N SER A 37 -18.12 -19.55 -25.84
CA SER A 37 -18.65 -19.89 -27.16
C SER A 37 -17.81 -21.02 -27.78
N VAL A 38 -18.45 -21.98 -28.46
CA VAL A 38 -17.78 -23.12 -29.10
C VAL A 38 -18.34 -23.27 -30.51
N VAL A 39 -17.46 -23.33 -31.51
CA VAL A 39 -17.86 -23.56 -32.91
C VAL A 39 -17.53 -24.99 -33.29
N LEU A 40 -18.51 -25.73 -33.79
CA LEU A 40 -18.38 -27.12 -34.20
C LEU A 40 -18.50 -27.25 -35.73
N PRO A 41 -17.85 -28.25 -36.35
CA PRO A 41 -18.03 -28.51 -37.78
C PRO A 41 -19.49 -28.85 -38.15
N ASN A 42 -19.93 -28.44 -39.34
CA ASN A 42 -21.34 -28.57 -39.78
C ASN A 42 -21.87 -30.02 -39.82
N ASP A 43 -20.99 -30.99 -40.02
CA ASP A 43 -21.29 -32.43 -40.01
C ASP A 43 -21.73 -32.95 -38.64
N TYR A 44 -21.61 -32.15 -37.57
CA TYR A 44 -22.06 -32.46 -36.21
C TYR A 44 -23.48 -31.93 -35.90
N LYS A 45 -24.10 -31.18 -36.80
CA LYS A 45 -25.38 -30.47 -36.58
C LYS A 45 -26.56 -31.38 -36.23
N ASP A 46 -26.61 -32.57 -36.82
CA ASP A 46 -27.75 -33.49 -36.72
C ASP A 46 -27.58 -34.62 -35.68
N THR A 47 -26.40 -34.79 -35.08
CA THR A 47 -26.08 -35.98 -34.26
C THR A 47 -25.92 -35.74 -32.76
N GLN A 48 -26.04 -34.49 -32.28
CA GLN A 48 -25.57 -34.12 -30.93
C GLN A 48 -26.48 -33.12 -30.16
N GLN A 49 -27.73 -32.92 -30.58
CA GLN A 49 -28.63 -31.93 -29.93
C GLN A 49 -28.86 -32.20 -28.43
N ASP A 50 -29.14 -33.45 -28.05
CA ASP A 50 -29.37 -33.83 -26.65
C ASP A 50 -28.14 -33.57 -25.74
N TRP A 51 -26.93 -33.65 -26.30
CA TRP A 51 -25.69 -33.42 -25.56
C TRP A 51 -25.37 -31.93 -25.40
N ILE A 52 -25.65 -31.12 -26.43
CA ILE A 52 -25.56 -29.66 -26.34
C ILE A 52 -26.50 -29.14 -25.24
N GLU A 53 -27.71 -29.69 -25.17
CA GLU A 53 -28.68 -29.40 -24.10
C GLU A 53 -28.13 -29.78 -22.71
N GLY A 54 -27.52 -30.95 -22.59
CA GLY A 54 -26.93 -31.44 -21.34
C GLY A 54 -25.76 -30.59 -20.84
N ILE A 55 -24.88 -30.15 -21.73
CA ILE A 55 -23.73 -29.29 -21.37
C ILE A 55 -24.22 -27.90 -20.95
N LYS A 56 -25.21 -27.33 -21.65
CA LYS A 56 -25.83 -26.06 -21.25
C LYS A 56 -26.41 -26.13 -19.84
N THR A 57 -27.12 -27.22 -19.54
CA THR A 57 -27.70 -27.48 -18.22
C THR A 57 -26.63 -27.61 -17.14
N CYS A 58 -25.55 -28.35 -17.39
CA CYS A 58 -24.46 -28.46 -16.40
C CYS A 58 -23.67 -27.16 -16.23
N SER A 59 -23.54 -26.35 -17.28
CA SER A 59 -22.84 -25.07 -17.21
C SER A 59 -23.62 -24.03 -16.39
N SER A 60 -24.95 -23.98 -16.52
CA SER A 60 -25.78 -23.08 -15.71
C SER A 60 -25.66 -23.34 -14.21
N ASP A 61 -25.45 -24.59 -13.79
CA ASP A 61 -25.23 -24.94 -12.39
C ASP A 61 -23.86 -24.47 -11.84
N LEU A 62 -22.94 -24.08 -12.72
CA LEU A 62 -21.58 -23.61 -12.41
C LEU A 62 -21.41 -22.10 -12.61
N ASP A 63 -22.52 -21.36 -12.79
CA ASP A 63 -22.55 -19.90 -12.92
C ASP A 63 -21.83 -19.34 -14.18
N PHE A 64 -21.71 -20.15 -15.24
CA PHE A 64 -21.26 -19.71 -16.57
C PHE A 64 -22.10 -20.33 -17.70
N GLN A 65 -22.30 -19.62 -18.81
CA GLN A 65 -23.08 -20.07 -19.96
C GLN A 65 -22.18 -20.64 -21.06
N VAL A 66 -22.57 -21.76 -21.70
CA VAL A 66 -21.88 -22.27 -22.90
C VAL A 66 -22.77 -22.16 -24.14
N ASN A 67 -22.29 -21.45 -25.16
CA ASN A 67 -22.95 -21.31 -26.46
C ASN A 67 -22.27 -22.21 -27.49
N PHE A 68 -23.07 -22.94 -28.28
CA PHE A 68 -22.58 -23.75 -29.39
C PHE A 68 -23.05 -23.15 -30.72
N PHE A 69 -22.12 -23.04 -31.65
CA PHE A 69 -22.32 -22.61 -33.02
C PHE A 69 -21.82 -23.71 -33.96
N PHE A 70 -22.28 -23.70 -35.21
CA PHE A 70 -21.74 -24.57 -36.25
C PHE A 70 -21.01 -23.71 -37.29
N GLU A 71 -19.92 -24.22 -37.87
CA GLU A 71 -19.09 -23.49 -38.83
C GLU A 71 -19.94 -22.89 -39.97
N GLU A 72 -20.06 -21.56 -40.02
CA GLU A 72 -20.53 -20.79 -41.16
C GLU A 72 -19.35 -19.94 -41.69
N ASN A 73 -19.53 -19.16 -42.76
CA ASN A 73 -18.40 -18.36 -43.28
C ASN A 73 -17.85 -17.42 -42.19
N GLU A 74 -16.56 -17.11 -42.28
CA GLU A 74 -15.78 -16.38 -41.26
C GLU A 74 -16.34 -14.98 -40.95
N GLU A 75 -16.98 -14.32 -41.92
CA GLU A 75 -17.57 -12.98 -41.77
C GLU A 75 -18.87 -13.01 -40.94
N GLU A 76 -19.64 -14.09 -41.06
CA GLU A 76 -20.90 -14.31 -40.35
C GLU A 76 -20.67 -14.76 -38.91
N LEU A 77 -19.59 -15.54 -38.69
CA LEU A 77 -19.09 -15.94 -37.38
C LEU A 77 -18.66 -14.72 -36.55
N ASN A 78 -17.90 -13.80 -37.16
CA ASN A 78 -17.43 -12.57 -36.51
C ASN A 78 -18.58 -11.60 -36.18
N LYS A 79 -19.63 -11.53 -37.00
CA LYS A 79 -20.84 -10.72 -36.73
C LYS A 79 -21.66 -11.24 -35.56
N ARG A 80 -21.75 -12.56 -35.36
CA ARG A 80 -22.52 -13.16 -34.26
C ARG A 80 -21.75 -13.19 -32.94
N LEU A 81 -20.42 -13.14 -33.01
CA LEU A 81 -19.54 -13.07 -31.84
C LEU A 81 -19.38 -11.65 -31.26
N ASP A 82 -19.97 -10.63 -31.90
CA ASP A 82 -20.07 -9.21 -31.48
C ASP A 82 -19.08 -8.82 -30.38
N ILE A 83 -17.80 -8.77 -30.78
CA ILE A 83 -16.63 -8.56 -29.92
C ILE A 83 -16.59 -7.14 -29.33
N GLU A 84 -17.51 -6.26 -29.71
CA GLU A 84 -17.51 -4.85 -29.30
C GLU A 84 -18.48 -4.47 -28.17
N ASN A 85 -19.30 -5.38 -27.61
CA ASN A 85 -20.28 -4.93 -26.60
C ASN A 85 -20.66 -5.90 -25.46
N SER A 86 -19.84 -6.88 -25.10
CA SER A 86 -20.14 -7.67 -23.88
C SER A 86 -18.91 -7.90 -23.01
N GLN A 87 -19.14 -7.84 -21.70
CA GLN A 87 -18.18 -8.09 -20.63
C GLN A 87 -17.70 -9.57 -20.57
N ASN A 88 -17.67 -10.30 -21.69
CA ASN A 88 -17.51 -11.76 -21.73
C ASN A 88 -16.31 -12.17 -22.59
N ILE A 89 -15.42 -12.99 -22.00
CA ILE A 89 -14.28 -13.60 -22.69
C ILE A 89 -14.79 -14.75 -23.58
N SER A 90 -14.67 -14.62 -24.90
CA SER A 90 -14.99 -15.69 -25.86
C SER A 90 -13.72 -16.45 -26.28
N ALA A 91 -13.75 -17.78 -26.26
CA ALA A 91 -12.72 -18.63 -26.87
C ALA A 91 -13.25 -19.16 -28.22
N LEU A 92 -12.40 -19.25 -29.25
CA LEU A 92 -12.75 -19.83 -30.55
C LEU A 92 -11.89 -21.10 -30.76
N ILE A 93 -12.54 -22.23 -31.00
CA ILE A 93 -11.88 -23.51 -31.31
C ILE A 93 -12.27 -23.90 -32.74
N THR A 94 -11.30 -24.18 -33.60
CA THR A 94 -11.55 -24.53 -35.02
C THR A 94 -11.14 -25.97 -35.33
N SER A 95 -11.71 -26.53 -36.41
CA SER A 95 -11.40 -27.89 -36.88
C SER A 95 -9.92 -28.12 -37.22
N ASN A 96 -9.19 -27.07 -37.59
CA ASN A 96 -7.75 -27.13 -37.88
C ASN A 96 -6.89 -27.41 -36.64
N ASP A 97 -7.42 -27.21 -35.43
CA ASP A 97 -6.70 -27.42 -34.17
C ASP A 97 -6.80 -28.87 -33.63
N CYS A 98 -7.55 -29.76 -34.30
CA CYS A 98 -7.95 -31.08 -33.75
C CYS A 98 -7.26 -32.32 -34.36
N ASN A 99 -6.17 -32.20 -35.12
CA ASN A 99 -5.46 -33.37 -35.67
C ASN A 99 -4.55 -34.04 -34.62
N ILE A 100 -5.12 -34.87 -33.73
CA ILE A 100 -4.38 -35.60 -32.68
C ILE A 100 -4.69 -37.10 -32.73
N ASN A 101 -3.64 -37.94 -32.68
CA ASN A 101 -3.73 -39.40 -32.75
C ASN A 101 -4.06 -40.03 -31.39
N SER A 102 -4.79 -41.15 -31.39
CA SER A 102 -5.61 -41.65 -30.27
C SER A 102 -4.87 -42.15 -29.00
N LYS A 103 -3.54 -42.00 -28.89
CA LYS A 103 -2.73 -42.65 -27.84
C LYS A 103 -2.00 -41.71 -26.87
N ASP A 104 -1.83 -40.42 -27.18
CA ASP A 104 -1.09 -39.46 -26.35
C ASP A 104 -1.97 -38.30 -25.81
N LEU A 105 -3.30 -38.47 -25.90
CA LEU A 105 -4.30 -37.40 -25.77
C LEU A 105 -4.38 -36.65 -24.45
N PHE A 106 -3.99 -37.24 -23.33
CA PHE A 106 -4.07 -36.55 -22.04
C PHE A 106 -2.95 -35.51 -21.89
N ALA A 107 -1.74 -35.82 -22.36
CA ALA A 107 -0.61 -34.90 -22.31
C ALA A 107 -0.71 -33.83 -23.40
N GLU A 108 -1.13 -34.23 -24.62
CA GLU A 108 -1.26 -33.30 -25.75
C GLU A 108 -2.51 -32.42 -25.63
N GLY A 109 -3.64 -32.92 -25.11
CA GLY A 109 -4.84 -32.13 -24.84
C GLY A 109 -4.64 -31.08 -23.75
N TYR A 110 -3.89 -31.42 -22.68
CA TYR A 110 -3.48 -30.45 -21.66
C TYR A 110 -2.54 -29.39 -22.24
N ASN A 111 -1.54 -29.79 -23.03
CA ASN A 111 -0.63 -28.86 -23.68
C ASN A 111 -1.33 -27.96 -24.72
N LEU A 112 -2.33 -28.48 -25.44
CA LEU A 112 -3.15 -27.71 -26.37
C LEU A 112 -4.03 -26.70 -25.63
N ALA A 113 -4.72 -27.12 -24.57
CA ALA A 113 -5.51 -26.22 -23.72
C ALA A 113 -4.64 -25.14 -23.06
N PHE A 114 -3.44 -25.51 -22.61
CA PHE A 114 -2.45 -24.58 -22.06
C PHE A 114 -1.93 -23.60 -23.11
N ASN A 115 -1.63 -24.07 -24.33
CA ASN A 115 -1.19 -23.24 -25.45
C ASN A 115 -2.31 -22.32 -25.98
N ILE A 116 -3.56 -22.78 -26.02
CA ILE A 116 -4.72 -21.96 -26.35
C ILE A 116 -4.92 -20.93 -25.25
N ALA A 117 -4.90 -21.29 -23.95
CA ALA A 117 -4.97 -20.33 -22.85
C ALA A 117 -3.84 -19.28 -22.87
N GLN A 118 -2.63 -19.64 -23.34
CA GLN A 118 -1.54 -18.69 -23.57
C GLN A 118 -1.74 -17.80 -24.81
N LYS A 119 -2.41 -18.30 -25.86
CA LYS A 119 -2.70 -17.55 -27.09
C LYS A 119 -3.98 -16.72 -27.02
N SER A 120 -4.94 -17.12 -26.19
CA SER A 120 -6.15 -16.39 -25.83
C SER A 120 -5.75 -15.13 -25.07
N ARG A 121 -5.51 -14.04 -25.81
CA ARG A 121 -5.30 -12.74 -25.19
C ARG A 121 -6.60 -12.36 -24.47
N PRO A 122 -6.56 -11.98 -23.18
CA PRO A 122 -7.68 -11.24 -22.63
C PRO A 122 -7.90 -10.05 -23.57
N VAL A 123 -9.15 -9.81 -23.98
CA VAL A 123 -9.53 -8.49 -24.46
C VAL A 123 -9.27 -7.59 -23.26
N LYS A 124 -8.09 -6.96 -23.24
CA LYS A 124 -7.84 -5.77 -22.43
C LYS A 124 -9.06 -4.90 -22.77
N LEU A 125 -9.92 -4.61 -21.80
CA LEU A 125 -10.53 -3.28 -21.79
C LEU A 125 -9.36 -2.36 -22.10
N GLU A 126 -9.41 -1.61 -23.20
CA GLU A 126 -8.36 -0.67 -23.53
C GLU A 126 -8.28 0.31 -22.37
N LYS A 127 -7.45 -0.05 -21.38
CA LYS A 127 -6.91 0.88 -20.43
C LYS A 127 -6.19 1.85 -21.32
N ASN A 128 -6.62 3.11 -21.27
CA ASN A 128 -5.87 4.15 -21.92
C ASN A 128 -4.48 4.09 -21.30
N ASP A 129 -3.51 3.48 -21.99
CA ASP A 129 -2.16 3.21 -21.46
C ASP A 129 -1.41 4.56 -21.18
N ASN A 130 -2.08 5.68 -21.44
CA ASN A 130 -1.69 7.04 -21.17
C ASN A 130 -2.39 7.69 -19.95
N GLU A 131 -3.23 6.96 -19.21
CA GLU A 131 -3.86 7.43 -17.96
C GLU A 131 -3.37 6.59 -16.77
N PHE A 132 -2.86 7.28 -15.75
CA PHE A 132 -2.40 6.71 -14.49
C PHE A 132 -3.28 7.22 -13.36
N LYS A 133 -4.08 6.33 -12.75
CA LYS A 133 -5.04 6.66 -11.69
C LYS A 133 -4.54 6.22 -10.33
N ILE A 134 -4.48 7.12 -9.37
CA ILE A 134 -4.04 6.82 -8.00
C ILE A 134 -4.98 7.46 -6.97
N GLY A 135 -5.33 6.68 -5.95
CA GLY A 135 -6.06 7.18 -4.79
C GLY A 135 -5.15 7.27 -3.57
N ILE A 136 -5.21 8.36 -2.82
CA ILE A 136 -4.48 8.55 -1.57
C ILE A 136 -5.50 8.75 -0.44
N SER A 137 -5.44 7.91 0.59
CA SER A 137 -6.25 8.07 1.80
C SER A 137 -5.36 8.51 2.96
N LEU A 138 -5.63 9.70 3.50
CA LEU A 138 -4.92 10.26 4.66
C LEU A 138 -5.65 9.89 5.95
N TYR A 139 -4.89 9.64 7.03
CA TYR A 139 -5.51 9.38 8.34
C TYR A 139 -6.19 10.66 8.87
N ASN A 140 -5.50 11.79 8.75
CA ASN A 140 -5.98 13.12 9.13
C ASN A 140 -5.11 14.19 8.45
N LYS A 141 -5.73 15.10 7.69
CA LYS A 141 -5.02 16.20 7.02
C LYS A 141 -4.69 17.38 7.94
N ASP A 142 -5.28 17.45 9.13
CA ASP A 142 -4.95 18.50 10.12
C ASP A 142 -3.56 18.27 10.76
N ASP A 143 -3.00 17.07 10.65
CA ASP A 143 -1.60 16.78 11.00
C ASP A 143 -0.65 17.47 10.01
N THR A 144 0.19 18.39 10.50
CA THR A 144 1.05 19.22 9.66
C THR A 144 2.08 18.40 8.86
N PHE A 145 2.60 17.33 9.46
CA PHE A 145 3.55 16.43 8.82
C PHE A 145 2.87 15.66 7.69
N ILE A 146 1.68 15.11 7.93
CA ILE A 146 0.91 14.39 6.91
C ILE A 146 0.47 15.30 5.79
N ASN A 147 0.02 16.51 6.09
CA ASN A 147 -0.37 17.46 5.05
C ASN A 147 0.82 17.84 4.16
N THR A 148 1.99 18.06 4.76
CA THR A 148 3.23 18.36 4.03
C THR A 148 3.68 17.16 3.19
N LEU A 149 3.69 15.97 3.77
CA LEU A 149 4.03 14.72 3.08
C LEU A 149 3.07 14.43 1.93
N SER A 150 1.75 14.57 2.14
CA SER A 150 0.74 14.40 1.09
C SER A 150 0.98 15.38 -0.05
N THR A 151 1.19 16.65 0.25
CA THR A 151 1.47 17.67 -0.78
C THR A 151 2.70 17.31 -1.60
N GLU A 152 3.76 16.83 -0.95
CA GLU A 152 4.98 16.43 -1.65
C GLU A 152 4.79 15.14 -2.46
N ILE A 153 4.02 14.16 -1.97
CA ILE A 153 3.62 12.97 -2.76
C ILE A 153 2.89 13.41 -4.03
N GLU A 154 1.93 14.33 -3.93
CA GLU A 154 1.23 14.86 -5.11
C GLU A 154 2.18 15.52 -6.10
N ASN A 155 3.13 16.33 -5.61
CA ASN A 155 4.14 17.00 -6.44
C ASN A 155 5.02 15.97 -7.16
N SER A 156 5.49 14.94 -6.45
CA SER A 156 6.31 13.87 -7.01
C SER A 156 5.54 13.05 -8.05
N LEU A 157 4.26 12.72 -7.80
CA LEU A 157 3.40 12.04 -8.77
C LEU A 157 3.18 12.89 -10.04
N LYS A 158 2.90 14.18 -9.88
CA LYS A 158 2.76 15.13 -11.01
C LYS A 158 4.05 15.19 -11.83
N LYS A 159 5.20 15.24 -11.16
CA LYS A 159 6.52 15.22 -11.81
C LYS A 159 6.74 13.92 -12.59
N VAL A 160 6.54 12.76 -11.98
CA VAL A 160 6.72 11.45 -12.64
C VAL A 160 5.78 11.30 -13.83
N ALA A 161 4.52 11.72 -13.71
CA ALA A 161 3.56 11.69 -14.80
C ALA A 161 3.99 12.60 -15.97
N ASN A 162 4.41 13.83 -15.68
CA ASN A 162 4.89 14.78 -16.69
C ASN A 162 6.18 14.28 -17.39
N ASP A 163 7.16 13.80 -16.63
CA ASP A 163 8.43 13.28 -17.16
C ASP A 163 8.20 12.09 -18.11
N ASN A 164 7.10 11.36 -17.94
CA ASN A 164 6.71 10.22 -18.77
C ASN A 164 5.58 10.52 -19.78
N ASN A 165 5.13 11.78 -19.88
CA ASN A 165 4.04 12.22 -20.75
C ASN A 165 2.72 11.43 -20.56
N VAL A 166 2.37 11.14 -19.31
CA VAL A 166 1.17 10.40 -18.89
C VAL A 166 0.20 11.34 -18.20
N ARG A 167 -1.10 11.16 -18.44
CA ARG A 167 -2.16 11.88 -17.73
C ARG A 167 -2.36 11.27 -16.34
N LEU A 168 -2.05 12.04 -15.30
CA LEU A 168 -2.33 11.67 -13.91
C LEU A 168 -3.80 11.95 -13.55
N LEU A 169 -4.48 10.96 -13.00
CA LEU A 169 -5.77 11.07 -12.33
C LEU A 169 -5.54 10.78 -10.84
N LEU A 170 -5.40 11.84 -10.05
CA LEU A 170 -5.08 11.75 -8.64
C LEU A 170 -6.30 12.13 -7.82
N ASP A 171 -6.65 11.27 -6.86
CA ASP A 171 -7.65 11.54 -5.85
C ASP A 171 -7.03 11.46 -4.45
N VAL A 172 -7.32 12.44 -3.59
CA VAL A 172 -6.75 12.54 -2.24
C VAL A 172 -7.89 12.82 -1.27
N GLU A 173 -8.12 11.87 -0.38
CA GLU A 173 -9.23 11.90 0.56
C GLU A 173 -8.73 11.94 2.02
N ASP A 174 -9.37 12.77 2.83
CA ASP A 174 -9.02 13.02 4.23
C ASP A 174 -10.02 12.35 5.16
N ALA A 175 -9.58 11.34 5.91
CA ALA A 175 -10.46 10.57 6.79
C ALA A 175 -10.78 11.28 8.12
N LYS A 176 -10.07 12.36 8.47
CA LYS A 176 -10.31 13.15 9.70
C LYS A 176 -10.31 12.31 10.98
N GLY A 177 -9.48 11.27 11.02
CA GLY A 177 -9.40 10.31 12.13
C GLY A 177 -10.56 9.30 12.19
N ASP A 178 -11.48 9.30 11.22
CA ASP A 178 -12.63 8.38 11.18
C ASP A 178 -12.33 7.13 10.33
N LYS A 179 -12.29 5.97 11.00
CA LYS A 179 -12.01 4.67 10.35
C LYS A 179 -13.08 4.26 9.35
N TYR A 180 -14.34 4.69 9.52
CA TYR A 180 -15.41 4.38 8.57
C TYR A 180 -15.29 5.25 7.32
N GLU A 181 -14.92 6.53 7.44
CA GLU A 181 -14.56 7.36 6.28
C GLU A 181 -13.36 6.79 5.53
N GLN A 182 -12.28 6.41 6.22
CA GLN A 182 -11.13 5.80 5.55
C GLN A 182 -11.51 4.53 4.76
N ASN A 183 -12.37 3.68 5.34
CA ASN A 183 -12.89 2.50 4.63
C ASN A 183 -13.72 2.89 3.40
N ARG A 184 -14.52 3.96 3.45
CA ARG A 184 -15.26 4.47 2.28
C ARG A 184 -14.32 4.96 1.18
N HIS A 185 -13.23 5.65 1.52
CA HIS A 185 -12.22 6.06 0.51
C HIS A 185 -11.63 4.85 -0.19
N ILE A 186 -11.29 3.80 0.58
CA ILE A 186 -10.73 2.57 0.03
C ILE A 186 -11.71 1.93 -0.95
N GLU A 187 -12.97 1.71 -0.56
CA GLU A 187 -13.99 1.14 -1.46
C GLU A 187 -14.21 2.02 -2.69
N TYR A 188 -14.27 3.34 -2.50
CA TYR A 188 -14.40 4.30 -3.59
C TYR A 188 -13.23 4.15 -4.58
N PHE A 189 -11.97 4.11 -4.12
CA PHE A 189 -10.80 3.94 -4.99
C PHE A 189 -10.83 2.60 -5.75
N MET A 190 -11.33 1.54 -5.12
CA MET A 190 -11.52 0.24 -5.78
C MET A 190 -12.58 0.31 -6.88
N GLU A 191 -13.76 0.87 -6.58
CA GLU A 191 -14.85 1.07 -7.56
C GLU A 191 -14.41 1.96 -8.73
N GLN A 192 -13.61 2.96 -8.41
CA GLN A 192 -12.97 3.87 -9.36
C GLN A 192 -11.87 3.20 -10.19
N LYS A 193 -11.51 1.95 -9.90
CA LYS A 193 -10.45 1.19 -10.57
C LYS A 193 -9.13 1.96 -10.58
N CYS A 194 -8.77 2.53 -9.43
CA CYS A 194 -7.44 3.10 -9.25
C CYS A 194 -6.38 2.04 -9.55
N ASP A 195 -5.27 2.47 -10.13
CA ASP A 195 -4.18 1.58 -10.52
C ASP A 195 -3.30 1.19 -9.34
N VAL A 196 -3.20 2.09 -8.37
CA VAL A 196 -2.51 1.95 -7.10
C VAL A 196 -3.30 2.75 -6.07
N ILE A 197 -3.32 2.29 -4.81
CA ILE A 197 -3.76 3.11 -3.69
C ILE A 197 -2.63 3.31 -2.68
N ALA A 198 -2.47 4.55 -2.21
CA ALA A 198 -1.58 4.89 -1.10
C ALA A 198 -2.42 5.16 0.16
N VAL A 199 -2.09 4.53 1.27
CA VAL A 199 -2.92 4.54 2.48
C VAL A 199 -2.07 4.90 3.70
N ASN A 200 -2.33 6.06 4.26
CA ASN A 200 -1.87 6.41 5.59
C ASN A 200 -2.94 5.96 6.59
N ILE A 201 -2.79 4.71 7.03
CA ILE A 201 -3.84 3.97 7.74
C ILE A 201 -4.06 4.52 9.15
N ILE A 202 -5.31 4.71 9.57
CA ILE A 202 -5.62 5.15 10.95
C ILE A 202 -5.26 4.04 11.95
N ASP A 203 -5.62 2.80 11.64
CA ASP A 203 -5.50 1.66 12.54
C ASP A 203 -4.67 0.54 11.91
N THR A 204 -3.42 0.43 12.34
CA THR A 204 -2.45 -0.53 11.82
C THR A 204 -2.87 -1.97 12.10
N TRP A 205 -3.65 -2.25 13.15
CA TRP A 205 -4.17 -3.59 13.47
C TRP A 205 -5.21 -4.09 12.45
N ASN A 206 -5.77 -3.18 11.65
CA ASN A 206 -6.79 -3.48 10.64
C ASN A 206 -6.24 -3.42 9.21
N ALA A 207 -4.92 -3.37 9.03
CA ALA A 207 -4.28 -3.30 7.72
C ALA A 207 -4.62 -4.51 6.82
N SER A 208 -4.73 -5.71 7.39
CA SER A 208 -5.16 -6.92 6.67
C SER A 208 -6.46 -6.73 5.87
N LYS A 209 -7.42 -5.95 6.37
CA LYS A 209 -8.68 -5.68 5.68
C LYS A 209 -8.45 -4.91 4.38
N VAL A 210 -7.63 -3.85 4.44
CA VAL A 210 -7.26 -3.03 3.27
C VAL A 210 -6.48 -3.87 2.27
N ILE A 211 -5.54 -4.68 2.76
CA ILE A 211 -4.71 -5.57 1.94
C ILE A 211 -5.55 -6.62 1.21
N ASN A 212 -6.47 -7.28 1.92
CA ASN A 212 -7.35 -8.28 1.34
C ASN A 212 -8.25 -7.65 0.26
N ARG A 213 -8.77 -6.44 0.50
CA ARG A 213 -9.55 -5.71 -0.51
C ARG A 213 -8.71 -5.38 -1.74
N GLY A 214 -7.51 -4.87 -1.57
CA GLY A 214 -6.57 -4.62 -2.68
C GLY A 214 -6.24 -5.89 -3.46
N LYS A 215 -6.05 -7.02 -2.77
CA LYS A 215 -5.80 -8.32 -3.39
C LYS A 215 -6.99 -8.85 -4.20
N GLU A 216 -8.21 -8.70 -3.68
CA GLU A 216 -9.45 -9.08 -4.39
C GLU A 216 -9.61 -8.29 -5.70
N GLU A 217 -9.40 -6.97 -5.63
CA GLU A 217 -9.53 -6.07 -6.78
C GLU A 217 -8.27 -6.01 -7.66
N ARG A 218 -7.17 -6.64 -7.20
CA ARG A 218 -5.85 -6.64 -7.83
C ARG A 218 -5.26 -5.23 -7.99
N ILE A 219 -5.46 -4.40 -6.98
CA ILE A 219 -4.96 -3.03 -6.89
C ILE A 219 -3.86 -3.00 -5.81
N PRO A 220 -2.58 -2.76 -6.18
CA PRO A 220 -1.48 -2.64 -5.24
C PRO A 220 -1.73 -1.61 -4.14
N VAL A 221 -1.26 -1.90 -2.93
CA VAL A 221 -1.44 -1.05 -1.75
C VAL A 221 -0.08 -0.58 -1.24
N ILE A 222 0.09 0.73 -1.12
CA ILE A 222 1.28 1.35 -0.52
C ILE A 222 0.86 2.01 0.79
N PHE A 223 1.23 1.42 1.92
CA PHE A 223 1.09 2.09 3.21
C PHE A 223 2.17 3.15 3.38
N PHE A 224 1.87 4.23 4.10
CA PHE A 224 2.89 5.21 4.45
C PHE A 224 2.66 5.88 5.80
N ASN A 225 3.76 6.31 6.41
CA ASN A 225 3.87 6.94 7.74
C ASN A 225 3.44 6.05 8.93
N ARG A 226 2.26 5.40 8.89
CA ARG A 226 1.80 4.45 9.90
C ARG A 226 2.04 3.02 9.42
N GLU A 227 2.95 2.32 10.08
CA GLU A 227 3.46 1.01 9.66
C GLU A 227 2.52 -0.15 10.10
N PRO A 228 1.97 -0.93 9.16
CA PRO A 228 1.33 -2.22 9.48
C PRO A 228 2.32 -3.25 10.00
N SER A 229 1.81 -4.35 10.58
CA SER A 229 2.69 -5.45 10.99
C SER A 229 3.35 -6.17 9.81
N ASP A 230 4.52 -6.77 10.04
CA ASP A 230 5.22 -7.59 9.04
C ASP A 230 4.35 -8.78 8.59
N GLU A 231 3.50 -9.30 9.49
CA GLU A 231 2.52 -10.35 9.20
C GLU A 231 1.48 -9.85 8.18
N ASP A 232 0.91 -8.66 8.40
CA ASP A 232 -0.04 -8.05 7.47
C ASP A 232 0.60 -7.78 6.11
N ILE A 233 1.76 -7.14 6.09
CA ILE A 233 2.51 -6.85 4.87
C ILE A 233 2.86 -8.15 4.13
N SER A 234 3.02 -9.26 4.84
CA SER A 234 3.28 -10.59 4.28
C SER A 234 2.08 -11.23 3.54
N LEU A 235 0.85 -10.77 3.76
CA LEU A 235 -0.39 -11.37 3.22
C LEU A 235 -0.50 -11.35 1.68
N TRP A 236 0.19 -10.41 1.03
CA TRP A 236 0.17 -10.25 -0.42
C TRP A 236 1.48 -9.66 -0.95
N ASN A 237 1.78 -9.89 -2.24
CA ASN A 237 3.05 -9.50 -2.85
C ASN A 237 3.07 -8.04 -3.30
N ASP A 238 1.91 -7.47 -3.63
CA ASP A 238 1.79 -6.10 -4.12
C ASP A 238 1.39 -5.14 -2.98
N VAL A 239 1.95 -5.39 -1.79
CA VAL A 239 1.81 -4.56 -0.59
C VAL A 239 3.19 -4.03 -0.21
N TYR A 240 3.23 -2.73 0.03
CA TYR A 240 4.46 -2.00 0.34
C TYR A 240 4.23 -1.05 1.51
N TYR A 241 5.28 -0.72 2.24
CA TYR A 241 5.27 0.33 3.25
C TYR A 241 6.38 1.34 2.99
N VAL A 242 6.06 2.64 3.04
CA VAL A 242 7.02 3.74 2.92
C VAL A 242 7.00 4.61 4.18
N GLY A 243 8.12 4.66 4.88
CA GLY A 243 8.27 5.53 6.03
C GLY A 243 9.71 5.60 6.54
N THR A 244 9.85 6.04 7.78
CA THR A 244 11.14 6.15 8.47
C THR A 244 11.18 5.18 9.65
N ASP A 245 12.37 4.73 10.03
CA ASP A 245 12.53 3.87 11.19
C ASP A 245 12.48 4.69 12.50
N GLY A 246 11.40 4.55 13.27
CA GLY A 246 11.27 5.17 14.58
C GLY A 246 12.42 4.85 15.54
N ILE A 247 13.06 3.68 15.42
CA ILE A 247 14.23 3.31 16.23
C ILE A 247 15.44 4.18 15.86
N GLU A 248 15.72 4.37 14.58
CA GLU A 248 16.85 5.22 14.15
C GLU A 248 16.61 6.69 14.51
N LEU A 249 15.38 7.19 14.33
CA LEU A 249 15.01 8.54 14.76
C LEU A 249 15.21 8.73 16.27
N GLY A 250 14.80 7.75 17.08
CA GLY A 250 15.02 7.77 18.53
C GLY A 250 16.50 7.71 18.91
N LYS A 251 17.31 6.88 18.24
CA LYS A 251 18.77 6.86 18.43
C LYS A 251 19.39 8.22 18.15
N MET A 252 18.97 8.89 17.07
CA MET A 252 19.46 10.23 16.72
C MET A 252 19.06 11.28 17.77
N GLN A 253 17.84 11.22 18.33
CA GLN A 253 17.46 12.07 19.48
C GLN A 253 18.41 11.82 20.67
N GLY A 254 18.67 10.56 20.99
CA GLY A 254 19.58 10.18 22.07
C GLY A 254 21.03 10.62 21.82
N GLU A 255 21.50 10.61 20.56
CA GLU A 255 22.81 11.12 20.16
C GLU A 255 22.93 12.62 20.38
N ILE A 256 21.92 13.41 19.95
CA ILE A 256 21.90 14.86 20.16
C ILE A 256 21.96 15.19 21.66
N LEU A 257 21.13 14.54 22.49
CA LEU A 257 21.17 14.74 23.94
C LEU A 257 22.50 14.33 24.55
N THR A 258 23.02 13.17 24.16
CA THR A 258 24.30 12.66 24.68
C THR A 258 25.44 13.62 24.38
N GLU A 259 25.53 14.09 23.14
CA GLU A 259 26.54 15.06 22.75
C GLU A 259 26.41 16.38 23.50
N ALA A 260 25.19 16.89 23.63
CA ALA A 260 24.92 18.14 24.32
C ALA A 260 25.31 18.03 25.80
N PHE A 261 24.86 16.97 26.48
CA PHE A 261 25.13 16.74 27.90
C PHE A 261 26.63 16.54 28.17
N LEU A 262 27.34 15.76 27.35
CA LEU A 262 28.77 15.51 27.58
C LEU A 262 29.66 16.72 27.24
N LYS A 263 29.37 17.47 26.18
CA LYS A 263 30.18 18.62 25.76
C LYS A 263 29.94 19.84 26.65
N ASN A 264 28.69 20.09 27.02
CA ASN A 264 28.26 21.27 27.78
C ASN A 264 27.69 20.89 29.15
N ASN A 265 28.27 19.86 29.80
CA ASN A 265 27.72 19.30 31.03
C ASN A 265 27.42 20.37 32.09
N SER A 266 28.31 21.34 32.29
CA SER A 266 28.07 22.41 33.26
C SER A 266 26.92 23.36 32.96
N GLU A 267 26.43 23.40 31.72
CA GLU A 267 25.30 24.22 31.27
C GLU A 267 23.99 23.43 31.25
N ILE A 268 24.04 22.13 30.91
CA ILE A 268 22.86 21.28 30.80
C ILE A 268 22.55 20.54 32.11
N ASP A 269 23.56 19.98 32.78
CA ASP A 269 23.44 19.38 34.11
C ASP A 269 23.37 20.51 35.15
N LYS A 270 22.15 21.02 35.37
CA LYS A 270 21.91 22.24 36.16
C LYS A 270 22.25 22.00 37.63
N ASN A 271 21.98 20.79 38.11
CA ASN A 271 22.13 20.42 39.51
C ASN A 271 23.49 19.74 39.82
N LYS A 272 24.23 19.34 38.78
CA LYS A 272 25.56 18.71 38.82
C LYS A 272 25.58 17.32 39.46
N ASP A 273 24.48 16.58 39.37
CA ASP A 273 24.36 15.23 39.90
C ASP A 273 24.70 14.12 38.89
N GLY A 274 24.91 14.49 37.62
CA GLY A 274 25.24 13.55 36.55
C GLY A 274 24.08 12.68 36.08
N ILE A 275 22.85 13.04 36.44
CA ILE A 275 21.60 12.41 35.98
C ILE A 275 20.89 13.41 35.05
N LEU A 276 20.50 12.99 33.86
CA LEU A 276 19.70 13.84 32.97
C LEU A 276 18.22 13.78 33.38
N GLN A 277 17.70 14.83 34.01
CA GLN A 277 16.27 14.95 34.28
C GLN A 277 15.51 15.43 33.05
N TYR A 278 14.53 14.66 32.58
CA TYR A 278 13.78 15.01 31.37
C TYR A 278 12.26 14.90 31.53
N ILE A 279 11.56 15.72 30.75
CA ILE A 279 10.11 15.60 30.53
C ILE A 279 9.91 14.97 29.15
N LEU A 280 9.14 13.90 29.08
CA LEU A 280 8.73 13.29 27.81
C LEU A 280 7.42 13.92 27.34
N VAL A 281 7.37 14.33 26.07
CA VAL A 281 6.15 14.75 25.38
C VAL A 281 5.88 13.76 24.26
N GLU A 282 4.98 12.83 24.53
CA GLU A 282 4.67 11.72 23.64
C GLU A 282 3.51 12.04 22.69
N GLY A 283 3.51 11.33 21.56
CA GLY A 283 2.43 11.39 20.59
C GLY A 283 1.17 10.66 21.05
N GLU A 284 0.43 10.11 20.09
CA GLU A 284 -0.73 9.24 20.37
C GLU A 284 -0.32 8.07 21.27
N GLU A 285 -1.06 7.87 22.36
CA GLU A 285 -0.79 6.84 23.36
C GLU A 285 -0.79 5.44 22.70
N GLY A 286 0.29 4.68 22.93
CA GLY A 286 0.43 3.34 22.36
C GLY A 286 0.79 3.31 20.87
N HIS A 287 1.00 4.46 20.22
CA HIS A 287 1.48 4.50 18.83
C HIS A 287 2.90 3.93 18.73
N SER A 288 3.11 3.03 17.76
CA SER A 288 4.35 2.28 17.62
C SER A 288 5.59 3.18 17.50
N ASP A 289 5.51 4.25 16.72
CA ASP A 289 6.63 5.20 16.58
C ASP A 289 6.93 5.97 17.87
N SER A 290 5.91 6.35 18.65
CA SER A 290 6.10 7.05 19.92
C SER A 290 6.92 6.20 20.89
N VAL A 291 6.52 4.92 21.01
CA VAL A 291 7.20 3.92 21.84
C VAL A 291 8.61 3.64 21.33
N ARG A 292 8.76 3.33 20.03
CA ARG A 292 10.05 2.97 19.43
C ARG A 292 11.08 4.11 19.52
N ARG A 293 10.68 5.36 19.29
CA ARG A 293 11.56 6.53 19.39
C ARG A 293 12.05 6.71 20.82
N THR A 294 11.13 6.69 21.79
CA THR A 294 11.45 6.88 23.21
C THR A 294 12.37 5.76 23.73
N ASP A 295 12.03 4.50 23.47
CA ASP A 295 12.85 3.36 23.90
C ASP A 295 14.25 3.38 23.28
N ALA A 296 14.36 3.72 22.00
CA ALA A 296 15.64 3.78 21.30
C ALA A 296 16.51 4.95 21.77
N MET A 297 15.90 6.10 22.06
CA MET A 297 16.58 7.24 22.67
C MET A 297 17.16 6.86 24.04
N LEU A 298 16.36 6.26 24.92
CA LEU A 298 16.83 5.85 26.26
C LEU A 298 17.98 4.86 26.16
N LYS A 299 17.84 3.81 25.33
CA LYS A 299 18.90 2.83 25.09
C LYS A 299 20.19 3.47 24.54
N LYS A 300 20.08 4.51 23.73
CA LYS A 300 21.25 5.23 23.22
C LYS A 300 21.97 5.97 24.34
N ILE A 301 21.21 6.65 25.22
CA ILE A 301 21.73 7.46 26.32
C ILE A 301 22.34 6.59 27.44
N ASP A 302 21.69 5.47 27.79
CA ASP A 302 22.07 4.59 28.91
C ASP A 302 23.51 4.07 28.85
N ASN A 303 24.15 4.11 27.68
CA ASN A 303 25.56 3.76 27.51
C ASN A 303 26.53 4.85 28.03
N ASN A 304 26.03 6.02 28.43
CA ASN A 304 26.84 7.20 28.74
C ASN A 304 26.56 7.77 30.13
N PHE A 305 25.28 7.95 30.50
CA PHE A 305 24.86 8.50 31.80
C PHE A 305 23.44 8.06 32.16
N THR A 306 23.03 8.30 33.40
CA THR A 306 21.70 7.95 33.91
C THR A 306 20.68 8.99 33.51
N THR A 307 19.45 8.58 33.20
CA THR A 307 18.31 9.48 32.96
C THR A 307 17.24 9.32 34.04
N GLU A 308 16.49 10.39 34.30
CA GLU A 308 15.31 10.37 35.16
C GLU A 308 14.13 11.07 34.46
N GLN A 309 13.06 10.32 34.19
CA GLN A 309 11.83 10.90 33.67
C GLN A 309 11.05 11.56 34.82
N ILE A 310 11.00 12.89 34.84
CA ILE A 310 10.33 13.64 35.93
C ILE A 310 8.87 13.98 35.61
N SER A 311 8.48 13.95 34.34
CA SER A 311 7.09 14.10 33.89
C SER A 311 6.86 13.45 32.52
N LEU A 312 5.60 13.10 32.27
CA LEU A 312 5.07 12.65 30.97
C LEU A 312 3.94 13.58 30.57
N VAL A 313 3.92 13.99 29.31
CA VAL A 313 2.85 14.76 28.68
C VAL A 313 2.43 14.02 27.44
N SER A 314 1.16 13.61 27.35
CA SER A 314 0.61 13.07 26.11
C SER A 314 -0.02 14.22 25.33
N ALA A 315 0.43 14.42 24.09
CA ALA A 315 0.01 15.55 23.28
C ALA A 315 -0.53 15.15 21.90
N ASP A 316 -0.69 13.85 21.63
CA ASP A 316 -1.39 13.34 20.44
C ASP A 316 -0.90 13.97 19.13
N TRP A 317 0.42 14.19 19.03
CA TRP A 317 1.11 14.83 17.90
C TRP A 317 0.80 16.31 17.67
N LYS A 318 0.00 16.94 18.52
CA LYS A 318 -0.60 18.27 18.29
C LYS A 318 0.06 19.38 19.10
N ARG A 319 0.33 20.51 18.45
CA ARG A 319 0.93 21.70 19.06
C ARG A 319 0.06 22.33 20.14
N ASP A 320 -1.24 22.49 19.88
CA ASP A 320 -2.18 23.10 20.82
C ASP A 320 -2.40 22.22 22.06
N VAL A 321 -2.53 20.90 21.87
CA VAL A 321 -2.60 19.94 22.99
C VAL A 321 -1.28 19.93 23.77
N ALA A 322 -0.12 19.90 23.11
CA ALA A 322 1.17 20.01 23.77
C ALA A 322 1.28 21.28 24.61
N LYS A 323 0.84 22.42 24.06
CA LYS A 323 0.82 23.68 24.79
C LYS A 323 -0.09 23.62 26.02
N GLU A 324 -1.31 23.13 25.85
CA GLU A 324 -2.31 23.04 26.93
C GLU A 324 -1.83 22.11 28.04
N GLU A 325 -1.42 20.89 27.70
CA GLU A 325 -1.03 19.87 28.67
C GLU A 325 0.32 20.19 29.32
N PHE A 326 1.28 20.73 28.57
CA PHE A 326 2.56 21.15 29.15
C PHE A 326 2.39 22.31 30.15
N SER A 327 1.43 23.21 29.92
CA SER A 327 1.11 24.30 30.87
C SER A 327 0.58 23.80 32.22
N LYS A 328 0.16 22.53 32.31
CA LYS A 328 -0.31 21.88 33.55
C LYS A 328 0.84 21.23 34.33
N VAL A 329 2.04 21.11 33.75
CA VAL A 329 3.22 20.55 34.42
C VAL A 329 3.68 21.51 35.53
N ASP A 330 4.02 20.96 36.70
CA ASP A 330 4.51 21.73 37.84
C ASP A 330 5.74 22.57 37.43
N ILE A 331 5.70 23.87 37.70
CA ILE A 331 6.78 24.81 37.35
C ILE A 331 8.14 24.38 37.89
N ASN A 332 8.19 23.77 39.08
CA ASN A 332 9.44 23.29 39.67
C ASN A 332 9.99 22.10 38.87
N LYS A 333 9.12 21.22 38.35
CA LYS A 333 9.56 20.14 37.45
C LYS A 333 10.14 20.71 36.16
N ILE A 334 9.48 21.72 35.56
CA ILE A 334 10.00 22.35 34.34
C ILE A 334 11.37 23.00 34.61
N GLN A 335 11.50 23.75 35.70
CA GLN A 335 12.75 24.43 36.07
C GLN A 335 13.89 23.45 36.42
N ASN A 336 13.56 22.30 37.01
CA ASN A 336 14.51 21.24 37.34
C ASN A 336 14.74 20.27 36.18
N SER A 337 14.01 20.39 35.07
CA SER A 337 14.30 19.61 33.87
C SER A 337 15.49 20.19 33.12
N GLU A 338 16.25 19.31 32.51
CA GLU A 338 17.42 19.61 31.71
C GLU A 338 17.12 19.35 30.23
N ALA A 339 16.15 18.48 29.95
CA ALA A 339 15.60 18.24 28.62
C ALA A 339 14.07 18.16 28.61
N VAL A 340 13.47 18.59 27.50
CA VAL A 340 12.11 18.22 27.11
C VAL A 340 12.17 17.52 25.76
N VAL A 341 11.89 16.23 25.76
CA VAL A 341 11.99 15.40 24.56
C VAL A 341 10.60 15.23 23.97
N CYS A 342 10.39 15.76 22.78
CA CYS A 342 9.13 15.62 22.06
C CYS A 342 9.29 14.59 20.93
N ASN A 343 8.32 13.70 20.77
CA ASN A 343 8.37 12.73 19.68
C ASN A 343 8.06 13.33 18.29
N ASN A 344 7.65 14.60 18.21
CA ASN A 344 7.61 15.39 16.96
C ASN A 344 7.85 16.90 17.19
N ASP A 345 7.95 17.65 16.09
CA ASP A 345 8.23 19.09 16.06
C ASP A 345 7.05 19.97 16.48
N ASP A 346 5.80 19.63 16.12
CA ASP A 346 4.62 20.38 16.54
C ASP A 346 4.49 20.41 18.07
N MET A 347 4.73 19.27 18.73
CA MET A 347 4.73 19.19 20.17
C MET A 347 5.89 19.99 20.78
N ALA A 348 7.08 20.00 20.16
CA ALA A 348 8.20 20.83 20.59
C ALA A 348 7.89 22.33 20.50
N LEU A 349 7.21 22.77 19.44
CA LEU A 349 6.73 24.14 19.31
C LEU A 349 5.66 24.47 20.35
N GLY A 350 4.76 23.53 20.67
CA GLY A 350 3.73 23.70 21.70
C GLY A 350 4.31 23.86 23.10
N VAL A 351 5.33 23.05 23.43
CA VAL A 351 6.13 23.20 24.65
C VAL A 351 6.78 24.58 24.72
N LEU A 352 7.43 25.01 23.63
CA LEU A 352 8.08 26.32 23.57
C LEU A 352 7.07 27.46 23.75
N ASP A 353 5.89 27.35 23.15
CA ASP A 353 4.80 28.33 23.31
C ASP A 353 4.32 28.39 24.77
N ALA A 354 4.12 27.24 25.42
CA ALA A 354 3.74 27.16 26.82
C ALA A 354 4.80 27.81 27.74
N MET A 355 6.08 27.46 27.55
CA MET A 355 7.16 28.04 28.35
C MET A 355 7.27 29.56 28.20
N LYS A 356 7.11 30.08 26.97
CA LYS A 356 7.08 31.53 26.71
C LYS A 356 5.90 32.21 27.41
N GLU A 357 4.72 31.60 27.38
CA GLU A 357 3.52 32.13 28.05
C GLU A 357 3.64 32.13 29.57
N MET A 358 4.29 31.10 30.13
CA MET A 358 4.62 31.00 31.55
C MET A 358 5.73 31.96 32.00
N GLY A 359 6.36 32.69 31.06
CA GLY A 359 7.46 33.61 31.34
C GLY A 359 8.77 32.93 31.76
N ILE A 360 8.93 31.63 31.43
CA ILE A 360 10.17 30.89 31.62
C ILE A 360 11.21 31.48 30.66
N LYS A 361 12.42 31.73 31.16
CA LYS A 361 13.52 32.32 30.37
C LYS A 361 14.68 31.36 30.14
N ASP A 362 14.88 30.47 31.09
CA ASP A 362 15.93 29.45 31.06
C ASP A 362 15.29 28.14 30.61
N PHE A 363 15.30 27.90 29.31
CA PHE A 363 14.68 26.70 28.74
C PHE A 363 15.58 25.48 28.95
N PRO A 364 15.00 24.31 29.27
CA PRO A 364 15.70 23.04 29.11
C PRO A 364 16.02 22.78 27.63
N ALA A 365 16.87 21.81 27.34
CA ALA A 365 17.11 21.35 25.98
C ALA A 365 15.83 20.75 25.37
N ILE A 366 15.20 21.46 24.44
CA ILE A 366 14.00 20.98 23.74
C ILE A 366 14.42 20.21 22.48
N LEU A 367 13.85 19.03 22.24
CA LEU A 367 14.03 18.26 21.00
C LEU A 367 12.70 17.90 20.34
N GLY A 368 12.72 17.86 19.01
CA GLY A 368 11.62 17.36 18.19
C GLY A 368 12.06 16.36 17.13
N VAL A 369 11.12 15.99 16.27
CA VAL A 369 11.29 15.13 15.08
C VAL A 369 10.34 15.65 14.02
N ASN A 370 10.83 15.89 12.80
CA ASN A 370 10.14 16.12 11.52
C ASN A 370 11.09 16.90 10.61
N GLY A 371 11.87 17.83 11.19
CA GLY A 371 12.73 18.76 10.47
C GLY A 371 11.97 19.98 9.97
N ASP A 372 10.96 20.45 10.71
CA ASP A 372 10.10 21.54 10.31
C ASP A 372 10.87 22.88 10.32
N ASN A 373 10.64 23.71 9.29
CA ASN A 373 11.37 24.97 9.14
C ASN A 373 11.19 25.90 10.34
N GLU A 374 10.01 25.93 10.98
CA GLU A 374 9.81 26.73 12.19
C GLU A 374 10.66 26.23 13.36
N VAL A 375 10.87 24.90 13.48
CA VAL A 375 11.77 24.35 14.50
C VAL A 375 13.21 24.69 14.18
N ILE A 376 13.64 24.60 12.92
CA ILE A 376 14.97 25.03 12.47
C ILE A 376 15.23 26.50 12.82
N ASP A 377 14.27 27.39 12.53
CA ASP A 377 14.36 28.81 12.91
C ASP A 377 14.50 29.01 14.43
N ASN A 378 13.86 28.17 15.24
CA ASN A 378 13.96 28.23 16.71
C ASN A 378 15.27 27.60 17.23
N ILE A 379 15.87 26.67 16.49
CA ILE A 379 17.23 26.16 16.75
C ILE A 379 18.25 27.27 16.50
N GLU A 380 18.16 27.99 15.39
CA GLU A 380 19.05 29.13 15.10
C GLU A 380 18.96 30.24 16.15
N LYS A 381 17.79 30.43 16.76
CA LYS A 381 17.55 31.38 17.85
C LYS A 381 17.99 30.86 19.23
N GLY A 382 18.39 29.58 19.33
CA GLY A 382 18.79 28.93 20.57
C GLY A 382 17.64 28.57 21.51
N TYR A 383 16.40 28.51 21.03
CA TYR A 383 15.23 28.14 21.82
C TYR A 383 14.96 26.63 21.83
N ILE A 384 15.37 25.93 20.77
CA ILE A 384 15.25 24.48 20.63
C ILE A 384 16.65 23.92 20.37
N LEU A 385 16.99 22.79 20.97
CA LEU A 385 18.31 22.18 20.83
C LEU A 385 18.48 21.52 19.45
N GLY A 386 17.44 20.87 18.94
CA GLY A 386 17.55 20.09 17.71
C GLY A 386 16.24 19.45 17.25
N THR A 387 16.25 18.99 16.00
CA THR A 387 15.21 18.14 15.40
C THR A 387 15.86 17.16 14.44
N ILE A 388 15.13 16.08 14.10
CA ILE A 388 15.55 15.07 13.13
C ILE A 388 14.59 15.09 11.96
N SER A 389 15.12 15.28 10.75
CA SER A 389 14.32 15.23 9.53
C SER A 389 13.86 13.80 9.23
N GLN A 390 12.60 13.66 8.82
CA GLN A 390 12.07 12.38 8.31
C GLN A 390 12.22 12.24 6.79
N ASN A 391 12.95 13.13 6.11
CA ASN A 391 13.17 13.10 4.66
C ASN A 391 11.85 12.98 3.85
N ILE A 392 10.95 13.94 4.04
CA ILE A 392 9.63 14.00 3.35
C ILE A 392 9.79 13.87 1.83
N LYS A 393 10.77 14.56 1.24
CA LYS A 393 11.03 14.53 -0.20
C LYS A 393 11.37 13.12 -0.69
N GLY A 394 12.26 12.43 0.03
CA GLY A 394 12.62 11.05 -0.29
C GLY A 394 11.44 10.10 -0.19
N GLN A 395 10.61 10.22 0.85
CA GLN A 395 9.40 9.40 1.00
C GLN A 395 8.43 9.62 -0.17
N ALA A 396 8.16 10.88 -0.50
CA ALA A 396 7.27 11.26 -1.60
C ALA A 396 7.76 10.78 -2.97
N ASP A 397 9.05 10.95 -3.27
CA ASP A 397 9.65 10.51 -4.53
C ASP A 397 9.56 8.98 -4.68
N ILE A 398 9.77 8.24 -3.59
CA ILE A 398 9.66 6.78 -3.60
C ILE A 398 8.21 6.33 -3.79
N ILE A 399 7.25 6.93 -3.07
CA ILE A 399 5.82 6.60 -3.25
C ILE A 399 5.42 6.84 -4.71
N ALA A 400 5.83 7.96 -5.30
CA ALA A 400 5.52 8.29 -6.68
C ALA A 400 6.15 7.32 -7.69
N ASP A 401 7.44 7.04 -7.56
CA ASP A 401 8.18 6.10 -8.42
C ASP A 401 7.62 4.67 -8.30
N LEU A 402 7.40 4.20 -7.08
CA LEU A 402 6.83 2.88 -6.82
C LEU A 402 5.43 2.76 -7.42
N SER A 403 4.57 3.76 -7.21
CA SER A 403 3.22 3.75 -7.76
C SER A 403 3.23 3.70 -9.30
N PHE A 404 4.13 4.46 -9.92
CA PHE A 404 4.26 4.48 -11.38
C PHE A 404 4.78 3.13 -11.94
N LYS A 405 5.78 2.52 -11.30
CA LYS A 405 6.29 1.20 -11.66
C LYS A 405 5.23 0.10 -11.54
N LEU A 406 4.44 0.13 -10.46
CA LEU A 406 3.32 -0.78 -10.25
C LEU A 406 2.26 -0.62 -11.34
N TRP A 407 1.92 0.62 -11.71
CA TRP A 407 1.00 0.91 -12.81
C TRP A 407 1.52 0.37 -14.16
N LYS A 408 2.80 0.56 -14.46
CA LYS A 408 3.45 0.01 -15.66
C LYS A 408 3.64 -1.51 -15.62
N LYS A 409 3.38 -2.15 -14.47
CA LYS A 409 3.65 -3.57 -14.22
C LYS A 409 5.11 -3.93 -14.48
N GLU A 410 6.00 -2.99 -14.18
CA GLU A 410 7.43 -3.23 -14.28
C GLU A 410 7.83 -4.24 -13.22
N TYR A 411 8.73 -5.15 -13.60
CA TYR A 411 9.31 -6.08 -12.64
C TYR A 411 10.19 -5.29 -11.67
N ILE A 412 9.72 -5.17 -10.43
CA ILE A 412 10.52 -4.61 -9.35
C ILE A 412 11.49 -5.72 -8.94
N ASN A 413 12.75 -5.66 -9.40
CA ASN A 413 13.74 -6.71 -9.14
C ASN A 413 14.15 -6.75 -7.67
N GLU A 414 14.69 -7.88 -7.20
CA GLU A 414 15.07 -8.02 -5.79
C GLU A 414 16.14 -7.04 -5.32
N GLU A 415 16.95 -6.45 -6.20
CA GLU A 415 18.00 -5.47 -5.87
C GLU A 415 17.59 -3.99 -6.01
N GLN A 416 16.53 -3.67 -6.73
CA GLN A 416 15.82 -2.37 -6.73
C GLN A 416 14.70 -2.39 -5.68
N LYS A 417 14.29 -3.59 -5.24
CA LYS A 417 13.75 -3.83 -3.90
C LYS A 417 14.82 -3.63 -2.79
N ILE A 418 16.11 -3.34 -3.06
CA ILE A 418 17.14 -3.11 -2.01
C ILE A 418 17.32 -1.61 -1.65
N TYR A 419 16.63 -0.68 -2.33
CA TYR A 419 16.33 0.66 -1.74
C TYR A 419 15.09 0.64 -0.82
N ILE A 420 14.65 -0.57 -0.48
CA ILE A 420 13.62 -0.92 0.51
C ILE A 420 14.38 -1.85 1.47
N SER A 421 14.92 -1.31 2.55
CA SER A 421 15.85 -2.03 3.44
C SER A 421 15.17 -3.20 4.15
N GLY A 422 15.18 -4.37 3.51
CA GLY A 422 14.89 -5.68 4.10
C GLY A 422 13.40 -5.94 4.25
N GLU A 423 12.90 -6.93 3.50
CA GLU A 423 11.57 -7.53 3.73
C GLU A 423 10.40 -6.54 3.64
N LYS A 424 10.01 -6.08 2.44
CA LYS A 424 8.76 -5.30 2.22
C LYS A 424 8.66 -3.92 2.92
N HIS A 425 9.62 -3.49 3.75
CA HIS A 425 9.64 -2.18 4.44
C HIS A 425 10.62 -1.19 3.78
N ILE A 426 10.14 -0.04 3.28
CA ILE A 426 11.01 1.07 2.87
C ILE A 426 11.26 1.93 4.11
N LYS A 427 12.51 1.90 4.61
CA LYS A 427 12.99 2.75 5.69
C LYS A 427 14.01 3.73 5.13
N LEU A 428 13.70 5.03 5.18
CA LEU A 428 14.63 6.09 4.81
C LEU A 428 15.42 6.55 6.04
N TYR A 429 16.75 6.54 5.94
CA TYR A 429 17.68 7.19 6.86
C TYR A 429 18.53 8.21 6.11
#